data_AF-A0A958IZR6-F1
#
_entry.id   AF-A0A958IZR6-F1
#
_cell.length_a   1.000
_cell.length_b   1.000
_cell.length_c   1.000
_cell.angle_alpha   90.00
_cell.angle_beta   90.00
_cell.angle_gamma   90.00
#
_symmetry.space_group_name_H-M   'P 1'
#
loop_
_entity.id
_entity.type
_entity.pdbx_description
1 polymer ?
#
loop_
_entity_poly.entity_id
_entity_poly.type
_entity_poly.pdbx_seq_one_letter_code
_entity_poly.pdbx_strand_id
1 'polypeptide(L)'
;TLPVGEASVKISQHSDYPFDGKVQITIESAPTAPMALHIRIPGWAQNVALPGGLYQFSKNDSLPVTLALNGELIDTKLDNGFAVIERQWSGGEVLELNLPMPVRSVQASEQLTENAGKMALQRGPLIYCLEGVDQPDDKVLDKLLPENATFSVERRDDLPGDVTAIRFTGQLATMAADGKLDASQPVDLTAIPYFAWAHRGMSEMAVWLPEKPEKTFPKGAPSLAQQAKIVVEGDASGIVALNDARQPASSRDARNGYFAWAERRDTLRVVYEFDTPRAFSASQIYWFVDVATNYQVPEKWRVQLLVEGEWHTAFNPYTVWENAPDQFNKVIYETVTADAARLEVFPKTGANAAILEWKID
;
A
#
# COMPACT_ATOMS: atom_id res chain seq x y z
N THR A 1 -21.15 -25.06 -21.83
CA THR A 1 -20.93 -25.39 -23.25
C THR A 1 -20.28 -24.20 -23.92
N LEU A 2 -19.25 -24.43 -24.72
CA LEU A 2 -18.46 -23.43 -25.42
C LEU A 2 -18.49 -23.75 -26.93
N PRO A 3 -18.62 -22.75 -27.82
CA PRO A 3 -18.55 -22.97 -29.27
C PRO A 3 -17.11 -23.26 -29.72
N VAL A 4 -16.96 -24.16 -30.70
CA VAL A 4 -15.69 -24.50 -31.36
C VAL A 4 -15.94 -24.62 -32.87
N GLY A 5 -15.72 -23.54 -33.61
CA GLY A 5 -16.18 -23.44 -35.01
C GLY A 5 -17.70 -23.54 -35.10
N GLU A 6 -18.19 -24.45 -35.94
CA GLU A 6 -19.63 -24.77 -36.04
C GLU A 6 -20.10 -25.82 -35.02
N ALA A 7 -19.19 -26.39 -34.23
CA ALA A 7 -19.48 -27.39 -33.22
C ALA A 7 -19.48 -26.78 -31.81
N SER A 8 -19.67 -27.62 -30.78
CA SER A 8 -19.58 -27.21 -29.38
C SER A 8 -18.92 -28.26 -28.51
N VAL A 9 -18.27 -27.79 -27.45
CA VAL A 9 -17.71 -28.62 -26.38
C VAL A 9 -18.40 -28.28 -25.06
N LYS A 10 -18.68 -29.28 -24.23
CA LYS A 10 -19.15 -29.08 -22.87
C LYS A 10 -18.03 -29.46 -21.91
N ILE A 11 -17.63 -28.51 -21.07
CA ILE A 11 -16.54 -28.64 -20.12
C ILE A 11 -17.06 -28.19 -18.76
N SER A 12 -16.68 -28.89 -17.70
CA SER A 12 -16.81 -28.45 -16.31
C SER A 12 -15.44 -28.31 -15.66
N GLN A 13 -15.32 -27.34 -14.75
CA GLN A 13 -14.11 -27.08 -13.99
C GLN A 13 -14.46 -27.14 -12.51
N HIS A 14 -13.63 -27.84 -11.73
CA HIS A 14 -13.75 -27.95 -10.29
C HIS A 14 -12.40 -27.62 -9.65
N SER A 15 -12.38 -26.67 -8.71
CA SER A 15 -11.16 -26.19 -8.06
C SER A 15 -11.48 -25.30 -6.86
N ASP A 16 -10.58 -25.30 -5.87
CA ASP A 16 -10.55 -24.32 -4.77
C ASP A 16 -9.65 -23.10 -5.09
N TYR A 17 -9.28 -22.91 -6.36
CA TYR A 17 -8.61 -21.71 -6.84
C TYR A 17 -9.44 -20.47 -6.44
N PRO A 18 -8.83 -19.41 -5.88
CA PRO A 18 -7.40 -19.08 -5.87
C PRO A 18 -6.60 -19.57 -4.66
N PHE A 19 -7.18 -20.36 -3.76
CA PHE A 19 -6.53 -20.80 -2.53
C PHE A 19 -5.79 -22.12 -2.68
N ASP A 20 -6.19 -22.95 -3.64
CA ASP A 20 -5.46 -24.16 -4.02
C ASP A 20 -5.13 -24.19 -5.52
N GLY A 21 -4.02 -24.86 -5.84
CA GLY A 21 -3.47 -24.96 -7.19
C GLY A 21 -4.04 -26.10 -8.02
N LYS A 22 -4.80 -27.02 -7.42
CA LYS A 22 -5.39 -28.15 -8.13
C LYS A 22 -6.63 -27.71 -8.87
N VAL A 23 -6.65 -27.96 -10.17
CA VAL A 23 -7.77 -27.69 -11.06
C VAL A 23 -8.10 -28.97 -11.81
N GLN A 24 -9.35 -29.42 -11.70
CA GLN A 24 -9.87 -30.53 -12.48
C GLN A 24 -10.77 -29.98 -13.59
N ILE A 25 -10.49 -30.38 -14.83
CA ILE A 25 -11.24 -29.99 -16.03
C ILE A 25 -11.80 -31.27 -16.65
N THR A 26 -13.12 -31.40 -16.67
CA THR A 26 -13.80 -32.58 -17.24
C THR A 26 -14.42 -32.22 -18.59
N ILE A 27 -14.10 -33.00 -19.62
CA ILE A 27 -14.73 -32.90 -20.93
C ILE A 27 -16.00 -33.74 -20.89
N GLU A 28 -17.16 -33.10 -20.79
CA GLU A 28 -18.44 -33.80 -20.71
C GLU A 28 -18.92 -34.28 -22.09
N SER A 29 -18.66 -33.48 -23.12
CA SER A 29 -18.91 -33.84 -24.52
C SER A 29 -18.03 -33.01 -25.44
N ALA A 30 -17.54 -33.59 -26.54
CA ALA A 30 -16.69 -32.90 -27.51
C ALA A 30 -17.09 -33.23 -28.96
N PRO A 31 -16.73 -32.37 -29.94
CA PRO A 31 -16.85 -32.70 -31.36
C PRO A 31 -15.98 -33.91 -31.73
N THR A 32 -16.34 -34.59 -32.84
CA THR A 32 -15.52 -35.69 -33.38
C THR A 32 -14.23 -35.21 -34.03
N ALA A 33 -14.20 -33.96 -34.50
CA ALA A 33 -12.99 -33.36 -35.04
C ALA A 33 -11.99 -33.05 -33.91
N PRO A 34 -10.67 -33.19 -34.15
CA PRO A 34 -9.64 -32.75 -33.22
C PRO A 34 -9.81 -31.28 -32.83
N MET A 35 -9.55 -30.97 -31.56
CA MET A 35 -9.51 -29.60 -31.05
C MET A 35 -8.37 -29.43 -30.04
N ALA A 36 -7.83 -28.21 -29.99
CA ALA A 36 -6.77 -27.85 -29.06
C ALA A 36 -7.34 -27.19 -27.79
N LEU A 37 -7.05 -27.78 -26.64
CA LEU A 37 -7.23 -27.11 -25.35
C LEU A 37 -5.95 -26.32 -25.03
N HIS A 38 -6.11 -25.01 -24.85
CA HIS A 38 -5.03 -24.11 -24.46
C HIS A 38 -5.17 -23.80 -22.97
N ILE A 39 -4.33 -24.45 -22.15
CA ILE A 39 -4.37 -24.30 -20.70
C ILE A 39 -3.33 -23.27 -20.29
N ARG A 40 -3.77 -22.11 -19.79
CA ARG A 40 -2.86 -21.05 -19.34
C ARG A 40 -1.99 -21.56 -18.20
N ILE A 41 -0.68 -21.46 -18.36
CA ILE A 41 0.28 -21.65 -17.28
C ILE A 41 0.64 -20.26 -16.74
N PRO A 42 0.17 -19.85 -15.56
CA PRO A 42 0.41 -18.50 -15.07
C PRO A 42 1.90 -18.21 -14.89
N GLY A 43 2.33 -16.97 -15.16
CA GLY A 43 3.72 -16.54 -14.97
C GLY A 43 4.23 -16.80 -13.55
N TRP A 44 3.39 -16.54 -12.53
CA TRP A 44 3.76 -16.77 -11.13
C TRP A 44 4.08 -18.24 -10.82
N ALA A 45 3.46 -19.19 -11.53
CA ALA A 45 3.73 -20.61 -11.39
C ALA A 45 5.05 -21.02 -12.08
N GLN A 46 5.57 -20.13 -12.93
CA GLN A 46 6.82 -20.26 -13.69
C GLN A 46 7.91 -19.31 -13.17
N ASN A 47 7.81 -18.85 -11.92
CA ASN A 47 8.77 -17.93 -11.31
C ASN A 47 8.88 -16.56 -12.04
N VAL A 48 7.80 -16.12 -12.70
CA VAL A 48 7.68 -14.79 -13.34
C VAL A 48 6.58 -14.00 -12.64
N ALA A 49 6.94 -13.02 -11.80
CA ALA A 49 5.97 -12.18 -11.09
C ALA A 49 5.14 -11.33 -12.06
N LEU A 50 5.81 -10.58 -12.93
CA LEU A 50 5.19 -9.86 -14.04
C LEU A 50 6.16 -9.80 -15.23
N PRO A 51 5.71 -10.01 -16.48
CA PRO A 51 6.53 -9.75 -17.65
C PRO A 51 7.02 -8.29 -17.68
N GLY A 52 8.23 -8.04 -18.19
CA GLY A 52 8.76 -6.69 -18.39
C GLY A 52 9.69 -6.17 -17.29
N GLY A 53 9.97 -6.97 -16.25
CA GLY A 53 11.06 -6.69 -15.29
C GLY A 53 10.73 -5.66 -14.19
N LEU A 54 9.52 -5.08 -14.20
CA LEU A 54 9.06 -4.17 -13.15
C LEU A 54 8.96 -4.85 -11.79
N TYR A 55 8.60 -6.14 -11.77
CA TYR A 55 8.50 -6.95 -10.55
C TYR A 55 9.14 -8.32 -10.75
N GLN A 56 9.85 -8.79 -9.74
CA GLN A 56 10.55 -10.07 -9.74
C GLN A 56 10.38 -10.76 -8.39
N PHE A 57 10.44 -12.09 -8.36
CA PHE A 57 10.51 -12.80 -7.09
C PHE A 57 11.91 -12.71 -6.51
N SER A 58 12.03 -12.50 -5.20
CA SER A 58 13.34 -12.38 -4.53
C SER A 58 14.15 -13.68 -4.56
N LYS A 59 13.47 -14.82 -4.70
CA LYS A 59 14.06 -16.16 -4.80
C LYS A 59 13.62 -16.83 -6.10
N ASN A 60 14.52 -17.66 -6.63
CA ASN A 60 14.21 -18.56 -7.74
C ASN A 60 13.92 -19.97 -7.20
N ASP A 61 12.70 -20.16 -6.73
CA ASP A 61 12.18 -21.38 -6.11
C ASP A 61 11.10 -22.02 -7.00
N SER A 62 11.50 -22.34 -8.23
CA SER A 62 10.59 -22.93 -9.24
C SER A 62 10.14 -24.34 -8.82
N LEU A 63 8.83 -24.51 -8.68
CA LEU A 63 8.18 -25.80 -8.47
C LEU A 63 7.49 -26.23 -9.78
N PRO A 64 7.50 -27.53 -10.13
CA PRO A 64 6.98 -27.98 -11.41
C PRO A 64 5.45 -27.86 -11.47
N VAL A 65 4.96 -27.22 -12.52
CA VAL A 65 3.56 -27.34 -12.94
C VAL A 65 3.37 -28.70 -13.60
N THR A 66 2.33 -29.44 -13.22
CA THR A 66 2.05 -30.75 -13.80
C THR A 66 0.66 -30.80 -14.41
N LEU A 67 0.54 -31.52 -15.53
CA LEU A 67 -0.71 -31.85 -16.19
C LEU A 67 -0.84 -33.37 -16.26
N ALA A 68 -2.01 -33.88 -15.90
CA ALA A 68 -2.34 -35.30 -16.06
C ALA A 68 -3.65 -35.46 -16.83
N LEU A 69 -3.69 -36.40 -17.77
CA LEU A 69 -4.87 -36.77 -18.51
C LEU A 69 -5.30 -38.17 -18.06
N ASN A 70 -6.52 -38.29 -17.52
CA ASN A 70 -7.06 -39.53 -16.97
C ASN A 70 -6.12 -40.21 -15.95
N GLY A 71 -5.39 -39.41 -15.17
CA GLY A 71 -4.44 -39.87 -14.15
C GLY A 71 -3.02 -40.11 -14.65
N GLU A 72 -2.74 -40.03 -15.96
CA GLU A 72 -1.39 -40.17 -16.52
C GLU A 72 -0.77 -38.80 -16.78
N LEU A 73 0.44 -38.57 -16.27
CA LEU A 73 1.18 -37.33 -16.54
C LEU A 73 1.45 -37.18 -18.03
N ILE A 74 1.19 -35.98 -18.56
CA ILE A 74 1.43 -35.64 -19.95
C ILE A 74 2.44 -34.50 -20.07
N ASP A 75 3.37 -34.64 -21.01
CA ASP A 75 4.24 -33.55 -21.40
C ASP A 75 3.53 -32.66 -22.42
N THR A 76 3.60 -31.34 -22.20
CA THR A 76 2.99 -30.36 -23.09
C THR A 76 4.00 -29.30 -23.48
N LYS A 77 3.98 -28.88 -24.75
CA LYS A 77 4.75 -27.71 -25.18
C LYS A 77 4.02 -26.44 -24.75
N LEU A 78 4.79 -25.49 -24.24
CA LEU A 78 4.29 -24.14 -24.00
C LEU A 78 4.32 -23.35 -25.30
N ASP A 79 3.17 -22.79 -25.67
CA ASP A 79 3.04 -21.81 -26.74
C ASP A 79 2.41 -20.54 -26.15
N ASN A 80 3.17 -19.44 -26.17
CA ASN A 80 2.75 -18.14 -25.65
C ASN A 80 2.11 -18.17 -24.24
N GLY A 81 2.66 -19.01 -23.34
CA GLY A 81 2.19 -19.16 -21.96
C GLY A 81 1.03 -20.14 -21.77
N PHE A 82 0.65 -20.89 -22.81
CA PHE A 82 -0.35 -21.95 -22.73
C PHE A 82 0.27 -23.32 -22.97
N ALA A 83 -0.07 -24.31 -22.15
CA ALA A 83 0.11 -25.71 -22.47
C ALA A 83 -0.96 -26.11 -23.51
N VAL A 84 -0.52 -26.52 -24.69
CA VAL A 84 -1.41 -26.85 -25.81
C VAL A 84 -1.59 -28.36 -25.91
N ILE A 85 -2.82 -28.83 -25.76
CA ILE A 85 -3.20 -30.24 -25.94
C ILE A 85 -4.16 -30.35 -27.12
N GLU A 86 -3.63 -30.70 -28.30
CA GLU A 86 -4.40 -30.90 -29.52
C GLU A 86 -4.65 -32.39 -29.77
N ARG A 87 -5.92 -32.80 -29.72
CA ARG A 87 -6.34 -34.17 -30.00
C ARG A 87 -7.85 -34.26 -30.25
N GLN A 88 -8.29 -35.45 -30.65
CA GLN A 88 -9.71 -35.81 -30.59
C GLN A 88 -10.06 -36.14 -29.13
N TRP A 89 -11.04 -35.43 -28.59
CA TRP A 89 -11.50 -35.59 -27.21
C TRP A 89 -12.75 -36.45 -27.14
N SER A 90 -12.89 -37.19 -26.06
CA SER A 90 -14.08 -38.00 -25.75
C SER A 90 -14.76 -37.49 -24.48
N GLY A 91 -16.09 -37.66 -24.40
CA GLY A 91 -16.83 -37.38 -23.18
C GLY A 91 -16.35 -38.26 -22.03
N GLY A 92 -16.23 -37.67 -20.84
CA GLY A 92 -15.73 -38.31 -19.62
C GLY A 92 -14.22 -38.18 -19.39
N GLU A 93 -13.45 -37.64 -20.33
CA GLU A 93 -12.02 -37.41 -20.12
C GLU A 93 -11.76 -36.30 -19.11
N VAL A 94 -10.76 -36.50 -18.25
CA VAL A 94 -10.42 -35.60 -17.16
C VAL A 94 -8.99 -35.11 -17.32
N LEU A 95 -8.81 -33.80 -17.34
CA LEU A 95 -7.52 -33.13 -17.29
C LEU A 95 -7.32 -32.52 -15.90
N GLU A 96 -6.27 -32.95 -15.20
CA GLU A 96 -5.87 -32.41 -13.91
C GLU A 96 -4.65 -31.51 -14.08
N LEU A 97 -4.77 -30.25 -13.68
CA LEU A 97 -3.70 -29.28 -13.59
C LEU A 97 -3.33 -29.07 -12.13
N ASN A 98 -2.04 -29.11 -11.81
CA ASN A 98 -1.52 -28.73 -10.50
C ASN A 98 -0.58 -27.53 -10.66
N LEU A 99 -0.96 -26.40 -10.06
CA LEU A 99 -0.18 -25.18 -10.03
C LEU A 99 0.41 -24.98 -8.63
N PRO A 100 1.72 -25.22 -8.40
CA PRO A 100 2.31 -25.00 -7.08
C PRO A 100 2.12 -23.56 -6.59
N MET A 101 1.59 -23.38 -5.37
CA MET A 101 1.34 -22.06 -4.76
C MET A 101 2.19 -21.83 -3.50
N PRO A 102 3.52 -21.73 -3.61
CA PRO A 102 4.35 -21.31 -2.49
C PRO A 102 4.06 -19.84 -2.15
N VAL A 103 4.37 -19.45 -0.90
CA VAL A 103 4.46 -18.04 -0.54
C VAL A 103 5.77 -17.50 -1.09
N ARG A 104 5.68 -16.39 -1.83
CA ARG A 104 6.82 -15.74 -2.49
C ARG A 104 6.86 -14.28 -2.09
N SER A 105 8.06 -13.74 -1.98
CA SER A 105 8.27 -12.30 -1.85
C SER A 105 8.54 -11.68 -3.22
N VAL A 106 7.84 -10.59 -3.51
CA VAL A 106 7.92 -9.82 -4.75
C VAL A 106 8.70 -8.54 -4.48
N GLN A 107 9.74 -8.29 -5.27
CA GLN A 107 10.53 -7.06 -5.27
C GLN A 107 10.17 -6.22 -6.49
N ALA A 108 10.11 -4.91 -6.31
CA ALA A 108 9.98 -3.95 -7.40
C ALA A 108 11.35 -3.64 -8.02
N SER A 109 11.33 -3.18 -9.26
CA SER A 109 12.50 -2.55 -9.89
C SER A 109 13.01 -1.39 -9.04
N GLU A 110 14.33 -1.23 -8.95
CA GLU A 110 14.99 -0.12 -8.24
C GLU A 110 14.58 1.26 -8.78
N GLN A 111 14.06 1.34 -10.01
CA GLN A 111 13.52 2.57 -10.58
C GLN A 111 12.24 3.05 -9.87
N LEU A 112 11.54 2.17 -9.15
CA LEU A 112 10.37 2.50 -8.36
C LEU A 112 10.79 2.84 -6.92
N THR A 113 11.25 4.07 -6.72
CA THR A 113 11.88 4.54 -5.47
C THR A 113 10.99 4.39 -4.23
N GLU A 114 9.67 4.49 -4.38
CA GLU A 114 8.69 4.31 -3.29
C GLU A 114 8.72 2.91 -2.67
N ASN A 115 9.11 1.91 -3.45
CA ASN A 115 9.19 0.50 -3.05
C ASN A 115 10.63 0.00 -2.86
N ALA A 116 11.61 0.89 -3.00
CA ALA A 116 13.01 0.53 -2.77
C ALA A 116 13.24 0.08 -1.31
N GLY A 117 13.75 -1.15 -1.15
CA GLY A 117 13.95 -1.78 0.16
C GLY A 117 12.66 -2.28 0.82
N LYS A 118 11.62 -2.57 0.01
CA LYS A 118 10.36 -3.18 0.44
C LYS A 118 10.05 -4.40 -0.43
N MET A 119 9.30 -5.34 0.15
CA MET A 119 8.79 -6.52 -0.54
C MET A 119 7.29 -6.67 -0.31
N ALA A 120 6.57 -7.19 -1.32
CA ALA A 120 5.19 -7.64 -1.16
C ALA A 120 5.13 -9.17 -1.04
N LEU A 121 4.14 -9.70 -0.34
CA LEU A 121 3.91 -11.15 -0.25
C LEU A 121 2.87 -11.58 -1.30
N GLN A 122 3.16 -12.69 -1.97
CA GLN A 122 2.30 -13.30 -2.98
C GLN A 122 2.13 -14.79 -2.71
N ARG A 123 0.92 -15.32 -2.89
CA ARG A 123 0.68 -16.77 -2.99
C ARG A 123 -0.31 -17.05 -4.11
N GLY A 124 0.13 -17.84 -5.09
CA GLY A 124 -0.64 -18.05 -6.32
C GLY A 124 -0.94 -16.72 -7.02
N PRO A 125 -2.20 -16.42 -7.37
CA PRO A 125 -2.56 -15.14 -8.00
C PRO A 125 -2.79 -13.98 -7.01
N LEU A 126 -2.70 -14.22 -5.70
CA LEU A 126 -3.11 -13.25 -4.68
C LEU A 126 -1.90 -12.51 -4.10
N ILE A 127 -2.00 -11.18 -4.05
CA ILE A 127 -1.14 -10.30 -3.26
C ILE A 127 -1.74 -10.16 -1.86
N TYR A 128 -0.87 -10.11 -0.86
CA TYR A 128 -1.23 -10.05 0.55
C TYR A 128 -0.84 -8.70 1.16
N CYS A 129 -1.50 -8.34 2.26
CA CYS A 129 -1.17 -7.19 3.09
C CYS A 129 -1.19 -7.56 4.57
N LEU A 130 -0.45 -6.82 5.39
CA LEU A 130 -0.69 -6.77 6.83
C LEU A 130 -1.85 -5.79 7.08
N GLU A 131 -2.82 -6.19 7.90
CA GLU A 131 -3.86 -5.31 8.43
C GLU A 131 -3.70 -5.21 9.96
N GLY A 132 -3.86 -4.02 10.52
CA GLY A 132 -3.63 -3.75 11.95
C GLY A 132 -4.36 -4.73 12.86
N VAL A 133 -5.63 -5.02 12.57
CA VAL A 133 -6.48 -5.90 13.40
C VAL A 133 -5.98 -7.35 13.52
N ASP A 134 -5.06 -7.78 12.65
CA ASP A 134 -4.43 -9.12 12.72
C ASP A 134 -3.03 -9.10 13.37
N GLN A 135 -2.56 -7.92 13.80
CA GLN A 135 -1.25 -7.75 14.44
C GLN A 135 -1.40 -7.63 15.96
N PRO A 136 -0.37 -8.03 16.75
CA PRO A 136 -0.48 -8.05 18.21
C PRO A 136 -0.76 -6.70 18.89
N ASP A 137 -0.43 -5.60 18.23
CA ASP A 137 -0.49 -4.23 18.76
C ASP A 137 -1.29 -3.25 17.86
N ASP A 138 -2.07 -3.77 16.92
CA ASP A 138 -2.83 -3.00 15.93
C ASP A 138 -1.98 -2.11 14.99
N LYS A 139 -0.65 -2.32 14.96
CA LYS A 139 0.31 -1.54 14.17
C LYS A 139 0.93 -2.33 13.03
N VAL A 140 1.17 -1.65 11.92
CA VAL A 140 1.73 -2.24 10.70
C VAL A 140 2.97 -1.51 10.22
N LEU A 141 3.01 -0.17 10.34
CA LEU A 141 4.04 0.65 9.70
C LEU A 141 5.44 0.55 10.35
N ASP A 142 5.50 -0.09 11.51
CA ASP A 142 6.70 -0.36 12.30
C ASP A 142 7.19 -1.82 12.15
N LYS A 143 6.56 -2.61 11.28
CA LYS A 143 6.88 -4.02 11.07
C LYS A 143 7.77 -4.22 9.85
N LEU A 144 8.70 -5.17 9.94
CA LEU A 144 9.60 -5.56 8.86
C LEU A 144 9.36 -6.99 8.42
N LEU A 145 9.63 -7.25 7.14
CA LEU A 145 9.76 -8.57 6.55
C LEU A 145 11.24 -8.93 6.39
N PRO A 146 11.79 -9.86 7.20
CA PRO A 146 13.14 -10.35 7.02
C PRO A 146 13.33 -11.06 5.67
N GLU A 147 14.49 -10.88 5.02
CA GLU A 147 14.83 -11.52 3.74
C GLU A 147 14.72 -13.06 3.77
N ASN A 148 15.01 -13.66 4.93
CA ASN A 148 14.98 -15.10 5.16
C ASN A 148 13.76 -15.54 6.00
N ALA A 149 12.68 -14.77 5.97
CA ALA A 149 11.42 -15.17 6.60
C ALA A 149 10.96 -16.54 6.07
N THR A 150 10.44 -17.34 7.00
CA THR A 150 9.76 -18.60 6.68
C THR A 150 8.27 -18.41 6.85
N PHE A 151 7.49 -19.01 5.96
CA PHE A 151 6.06 -18.78 5.87
C PHE A 151 5.31 -20.07 6.16
N SER A 152 4.20 -19.94 6.88
CA SER A 152 3.15 -20.95 6.96
C SER A 152 1.83 -20.35 6.50
N VAL A 153 0.88 -21.21 6.14
CA VAL A 153 -0.43 -20.78 5.67
C VAL A 153 -1.52 -21.43 6.50
N GLU A 154 -2.60 -20.70 6.74
CA GLU A 154 -3.78 -21.19 7.46
C GLU A 154 -5.07 -20.72 6.79
N ARG A 155 -6.15 -21.49 6.95
CA ARG A 155 -7.48 -21.09 6.51
C ARG A 155 -8.11 -20.18 7.57
N ARG A 156 -8.79 -19.12 7.13
CA ARG A 156 -9.51 -18.15 7.96
C ARG A 156 -10.93 -17.98 7.42
N ASP A 157 -11.93 -18.34 8.21
CA ASP A 157 -13.36 -18.28 7.89
C ASP A 157 -14.06 -17.04 8.46
N ASP A 158 -13.35 -16.23 9.25
CA ASP A 158 -13.81 -14.96 9.78
C ASP A 158 -13.67 -13.80 8.77
N LEU A 159 -13.18 -14.07 7.57
CA LEU A 159 -12.93 -13.10 6.50
C LEU A 159 -13.78 -13.41 5.26
N PRO A 160 -14.14 -12.38 4.45
CA PRO A 160 -14.96 -12.59 3.27
C PRO A 160 -14.39 -13.62 2.30
N GLY A 161 -15.19 -14.65 2.01
CA GLY A 161 -14.86 -15.68 1.03
C GLY A 161 -13.96 -16.79 1.54
N ASP A 162 -13.80 -16.92 2.86
CA ASP A 162 -12.93 -17.88 3.54
C ASP A 162 -11.52 -17.82 2.94
N VAL A 163 -10.60 -17.10 3.55
CA VAL A 163 -9.31 -16.83 2.92
C VAL A 163 -8.22 -17.77 3.42
N THR A 164 -7.14 -17.87 2.66
CA THR A 164 -5.87 -18.39 3.18
C THR A 164 -5.05 -17.20 3.67
N ALA A 165 -4.65 -17.19 4.94
CA ALA A 165 -3.74 -16.21 5.52
C ALA A 165 -2.29 -16.76 5.51
N ILE A 166 -1.32 -15.85 5.54
CA ILE A 166 0.11 -16.16 5.65
C ILE A 166 0.57 -15.76 7.05
N ARG A 167 1.25 -16.65 7.76
CA ARG A 167 1.90 -16.40 9.05
C ARG A 167 3.41 -16.47 8.92
N PHE A 168 4.10 -15.55 9.56
CA PHE A 168 5.56 -15.49 9.61
C PHE A 168 6.04 -14.69 10.82
N THR A 169 7.27 -14.93 11.24
CA THR A 169 7.93 -14.07 12.23
C THR A 169 8.64 -12.92 11.51
N GLY A 170 8.15 -11.71 11.71
CA GLY A 170 8.79 -10.46 11.28
C GLY A 170 9.66 -9.85 12.36
N GLN A 171 10.00 -8.57 12.17
CA GLN A 171 10.70 -7.76 13.18
C GLN A 171 9.92 -6.48 13.47
N LEU A 172 10.04 -5.98 14.71
CA LEU A 172 9.47 -4.73 15.17
C LEU A 172 10.56 -3.65 15.22
N ALA A 173 10.38 -2.58 14.45
CA ALA A 173 11.17 -1.36 14.59
C ALA A 173 10.69 -0.53 15.79
N THR A 174 11.63 -0.06 16.59
CA THR A 174 11.40 0.84 17.72
C THR A 174 12.49 1.90 17.78
N MET A 175 12.18 3.05 18.37
CA MET A 175 13.19 4.03 18.72
C MET A 175 13.77 3.69 20.09
N ALA A 176 15.06 3.37 20.15
CA ALA A 176 15.79 3.18 21.38
C ALA A 176 15.96 4.51 22.14
N ALA A 177 16.27 4.41 23.44
CA ALA A 177 16.42 5.59 24.30
C ALA A 177 17.55 6.55 23.88
N ASP A 178 18.52 6.07 23.10
CA ASP A 178 19.59 6.87 22.52
C ASP A 178 19.23 7.53 21.18
N GLY A 179 17.96 7.41 20.76
CA GLY A 179 17.46 7.96 19.50
C GLY A 179 17.87 7.16 18.27
N LYS A 180 18.43 5.95 18.43
CA LYS A 180 18.69 5.05 17.30
C LYS A 180 17.51 4.13 17.03
N LEU A 181 17.43 3.69 15.79
CA LEU A 181 16.46 2.71 15.36
C LEU A 181 16.93 1.30 15.74
N ASP A 182 16.09 0.56 16.44
CA ASP A 182 16.30 -0.84 16.81
C ASP A 182 15.21 -1.70 16.17
N ALA A 183 15.60 -2.74 15.44
CA ALA A 183 14.69 -3.71 14.83
C ALA A 183 15.04 -5.16 15.20
N SER A 184 15.58 -5.37 16.40
CA SER A 184 15.99 -6.69 16.87
C SER A 184 14.84 -7.54 17.42
N GLN A 185 13.71 -6.93 17.79
CA GLN A 185 12.60 -7.66 18.40
C GLN A 185 11.81 -8.47 17.35
N PRO A 186 11.71 -9.80 17.49
CA PRO A 186 10.84 -10.60 16.65
C PRO A 186 9.37 -10.39 17.02
N VAL A 187 8.49 -10.49 16.03
CA VAL A 187 7.03 -10.39 16.20
C VAL A 187 6.32 -11.33 15.23
N ASP A 188 5.33 -12.07 15.71
CA ASP A 188 4.52 -12.92 14.85
C ASP A 188 3.48 -12.09 14.11
N LEU A 189 3.50 -12.19 12.78
CA LEU A 189 2.70 -11.36 11.88
C LEU A 189 1.77 -12.23 11.04
N THR A 190 0.66 -11.60 10.64
CA THR A 190 -0.38 -12.21 9.82
C THR A 190 -0.64 -11.35 8.62
N ALA A 191 -0.46 -11.91 7.43
CA ALA A 191 -0.88 -11.27 6.20
C ALA A 191 -2.14 -11.94 5.64
N ILE A 192 -3.10 -11.14 5.19
CA ILE A 192 -4.33 -11.59 4.56
C ILE A 192 -4.32 -11.19 3.08
N PRO A 193 -5.12 -11.82 2.20
CA PRO A 193 -5.24 -11.36 0.83
C PRO A 193 -5.71 -9.91 0.79
N TYR A 194 -5.09 -9.08 -0.05
CA TYR A 194 -5.37 -7.65 -0.12
C TYR A 194 -6.85 -7.32 -0.34
N PHE A 195 -7.58 -8.15 -1.08
CA PHE A 195 -9.01 -7.93 -1.33
C PHE A 195 -9.88 -8.04 -0.05
N ALA A 196 -9.37 -8.67 1.01
CA ALA A 196 -10.10 -8.90 2.26
C ALA A 196 -9.86 -7.79 3.31
N TRP A 197 -9.00 -6.81 3.01
CA TRP A 197 -8.76 -5.64 3.85
C TRP A 197 -10.00 -4.73 3.96
N ALA A 198 -10.07 -3.94 5.04
CA ALA A 198 -11.09 -2.90 5.29
C ALA A 198 -12.53 -3.42 5.53
N HIS A 199 -12.69 -4.73 5.76
CA HIS A 199 -13.96 -5.33 6.16
C HIS A 199 -14.20 -5.29 7.69
N ARG A 200 -13.19 -4.90 8.49
CA ARG A 200 -13.20 -5.01 9.96
C ARG A 200 -12.96 -3.66 10.67
N GLY A 201 -13.24 -2.56 9.98
CA GLY A 201 -13.07 -1.20 10.50
C GLY A 201 -11.78 -0.53 10.03
N MET A 202 -11.54 0.69 10.52
CA MET A 202 -10.34 1.46 10.17
C MET A 202 -9.12 0.92 10.92
N SER A 203 -8.06 0.60 10.18
CA SER A 203 -6.80 0.05 10.70
C SER A 203 -5.63 0.44 9.80
N GLU A 204 -4.39 0.34 10.32
CA GLU A 204 -3.20 0.47 9.47
C GLU A 204 -3.11 -0.70 8.48
N MET A 205 -2.52 -0.48 7.31
CA MET A 205 -2.34 -1.52 6.30
C MET A 205 -1.08 -1.27 5.47
N ALA A 206 -0.37 -2.35 5.14
CA ALA A 206 0.73 -2.29 4.19
C ALA A 206 0.78 -3.54 3.30
N VAL A 207 0.89 -3.31 1.99
CA VAL A 207 1.23 -4.34 0.99
C VAL A 207 2.75 -4.50 0.88
N TRP A 208 3.46 -3.37 0.81
CA TRP A 208 4.91 -3.31 0.67
C TRP A 208 5.57 -3.21 2.04
N LEU A 209 6.16 -4.31 2.50
CA LEU A 209 6.77 -4.44 3.80
C LEU A 209 8.25 -4.07 3.75
N PRO A 210 8.72 -3.17 4.63
CA PRO A 210 10.13 -2.85 4.78
C PRO A 210 11.01 -4.08 5.01
N GLU A 211 12.12 -4.16 4.29
CA GLU A 211 13.18 -5.14 4.56
C GLU A 211 14.20 -4.62 5.57
N LYS A 212 14.27 -3.29 5.71
CA LYS A 212 15.23 -2.60 6.56
C LYS A 212 14.55 -1.60 7.48
N PRO A 213 15.11 -1.34 8.67
CA PRO A 213 14.47 -0.49 9.66
C PRO A 213 14.23 0.92 9.14
N GLU A 214 15.14 1.49 8.35
CA GLU A 214 15.08 2.88 7.89
C GLU A 214 13.89 3.16 6.95
N LYS A 215 13.18 2.11 6.52
CA LYS A 215 11.97 2.18 5.70
C LYS A 215 10.67 2.02 6.53
N THR A 216 10.79 1.90 7.85
CA THR A 216 9.66 1.81 8.79
C THR A 216 9.33 3.17 9.41
N PHE A 217 8.14 3.26 10.02
CA PHE A 217 7.68 4.41 10.79
C PHE A 217 7.32 3.97 12.22
N PRO A 218 8.33 3.71 13.08
CA PRO A 218 8.09 3.24 14.43
C PRO A 218 7.43 4.33 15.28
N LYS A 219 6.68 3.90 16.30
CA LYS A 219 6.09 4.81 17.28
C LYS A 219 7.19 5.66 17.92
N GLY A 220 7.08 6.98 17.78
CA GLY A 220 8.05 7.95 18.28
C GLY A 220 9.15 8.35 17.29
N ALA A 221 9.19 7.79 16.07
CA ALA A 221 10.00 8.39 15.00
C ALA A 221 9.44 9.78 14.63
N PRO A 222 10.31 10.76 14.38
CA PRO A 222 9.89 12.08 13.90
C PRO A 222 9.14 11.94 12.57
N SER A 223 7.92 12.48 12.50
CA SER A 223 7.18 12.63 11.23
C SER A 223 7.99 13.44 10.21
N LEU A 224 7.62 13.38 8.93
CA LEU A 224 8.26 14.21 7.91
C LEU A 224 8.17 15.70 8.28
N ALA A 225 7.04 16.15 8.82
CA ALA A 225 6.87 17.50 9.36
C ALA A 225 7.87 17.81 10.48
N GLN A 226 8.09 16.88 11.43
CA GLN A 226 9.04 17.04 12.54
C GLN A 226 10.51 17.07 12.12
N GLN A 227 10.84 16.51 10.96
CA GLN A 227 12.19 16.57 10.40
C GLN A 227 12.50 17.89 9.71
N ALA A 228 11.47 18.70 9.42
CA ALA A 228 11.64 19.94 8.67
C ALA A 228 12.25 21.06 9.52
N LYS A 229 13.07 21.88 8.89
CA LYS A 229 13.38 23.22 9.40
C LYS A 229 12.20 24.14 9.06
N ILE A 230 11.65 24.81 10.09
CA ILE A 230 10.52 25.73 9.92
C ILE A 230 11.04 27.13 9.59
N VAL A 231 10.56 27.69 8.48
CA VAL A 231 10.81 29.08 8.08
C VAL A 231 9.49 29.82 7.95
N VAL A 232 9.35 30.95 8.66
CA VAL A 232 8.13 31.75 8.69
C VAL A 232 8.36 33.08 7.98
N GLU A 233 7.38 33.53 7.19
CA GLU A 233 7.40 34.88 6.61
C GLU A 233 6.89 35.89 7.64
N GLY A 234 7.81 36.65 8.24
CA GLY A 234 7.51 37.62 9.31
C GLY A 234 7.59 37.00 10.72
N ASP A 235 7.01 37.71 11.70
CA ASP A 235 7.04 37.27 13.09
C ASP A 235 5.92 36.26 13.41
N ALA A 236 6.25 35.24 14.19
CA ALA A 236 5.29 34.24 14.67
C ALA A 236 5.67 33.71 16.06
N SER A 237 4.67 33.11 16.71
CA SER A 237 4.79 32.46 18.01
C SER A 237 4.35 31.00 17.92
N GLY A 238 4.76 30.18 18.89
CA GLY A 238 4.35 28.79 18.97
C GLY A 238 4.88 27.91 17.83
N ILE A 239 6.08 28.21 17.31
CA ILE A 239 6.72 27.46 16.20
C ILE A 239 6.73 25.95 16.44
N VAL A 240 7.03 25.51 17.66
CA VAL A 240 7.09 24.09 18.02
C VAL A 240 5.72 23.41 17.91
N ALA A 241 4.63 24.13 18.17
CA ALA A 241 3.27 23.59 18.09
C ALA A 241 2.80 23.38 16.64
N LEU A 242 3.55 23.82 15.63
CA LEU A 242 3.17 23.63 14.24
C LEU A 242 3.31 22.16 13.79
N ASN A 243 4.26 21.43 14.36
CA ASN A 243 4.59 20.04 14.01
C ASN A 243 4.96 19.21 15.25
N ASP A 244 4.25 19.38 16.37
CA ASP A 244 4.58 18.64 17.60
C ASP A 244 4.10 17.17 17.56
N ALA A 245 3.50 16.75 16.43
CA ALA A 245 2.89 15.44 16.19
C ALA A 245 1.72 15.10 17.13
N ARG A 246 1.15 16.11 17.79
CA ARG A 246 -0.03 15.92 18.60
C ARG A 246 -1.28 15.77 17.72
N GLN A 247 -2.24 15.04 18.25
CA GLN A 247 -3.59 15.01 17.72
C GLN A 247 -4.48 15.96 18.53
N PRO A 248 -4.90 17.11 17.99
CA PRO A 248 -5.78 18.03 18.70
C PRO A 248 -7.14 17.39 18.97
N ALA A 249 -7.70 17.64 20.16
CA ALA A 249 -9.03 17.15 20.52
C ALA A 249 -10.18 18.01 19.96
N SER A 250 -9.89 19.29 19.69
CA SER A 250 -10.80 20.28 19.09
C SER A 250 -9.99 21.47 18.60
N SER A 251 -10.58 22.36 17.80
CA SER A 251 -9.95 23.61 17.36
C SER A 251 -9.69 24.60 18.51
N ARG A 252 -10.23 24.37 19.71
CA ARG A 252 -9.93 25.17 20.92
C ARG A 252 -8.84 24.56 21.80
N ASP A 253 -8.23 23.45 21.41
CA ASP A 253 -7.24 22.73 22.24
C ASP A 253 -5.89 23.45 22.32
N ALA A 254 -5.81 24.54 23.09
CA ALA A 254 -4.58 25.31 23.30
C ALA A 254 -3.66 24.74 24.39
N ARG A 255 -3.83 23.49 24.83
CA ARG A 255 -3.09 22.92 25.99
C ARG A 255 -1.57 22.88 25.78
N ASN A 256 -1.11 22.79 24.53
CA ASN A 256 0.30 22.83 24.14
C ASN A 256 0.69 24.11 23.39
N GLY A 257 -0.16 25.12 23.45
CA GLY A 257 -0.07 26.29 22.57
C GLY A 257 -0.53 25.98 21.14
N TYR A 258 -0.28 26.94 20.26
CA TYR A 258 -0.63 26.90 18.84
C TYR A 258 0.35 27.81 18.10
N PHE A 259 0.59 27.50 16.83
CA PHE A 259 1.33 28.38 15.94
C PHE A 259 0.46 29.56 15.51
N ALA A 260 0.96 30.78 15.64
CA ALA A 260 0.26 31.98 15.18
C ALA A 260 1.22 33.03 14.63
N TRP A 261 0.87 33.58 13.46
CA TRP A 261 1.50 34.78 12.92
C TRP A 261 1.16 35.99 13.80
N ALA A 262 2.16 36.83 14.09
CA ALA A 262 1.99 38.04 14.89
C ALA A 262 1.37 39.19 14.10
N GLU A 263 1.65 39.24 12.79
CA GLU A 263 1.17 40.28 11.90
C GLU A 263 -0.12 39.89 11.17
N ARG A 264 -0.97 40.88 10.91
CA ARG A 264 -2.14 40.73 10.03
C ARG A 264 -1.75 41.07 8.61
N ARG A 265 -1.91 40.10 7.70
CA ARG A 265 -1.67 40.23 6.26
C ARG A 265 -2.77 39.52 5.48
N ASP A 266 -2.99 39.94 4.25
CA ASP A 266 -3.93 39.28 3.32
C ASP A 266 -3.47 37.85 2.95
N THR A 267 -2.18 37.57 3.13
CA THR A 267 -1.59 36.28 2.88
C THR A 267 -0.49 36.01 3.89
N LEU A 268 -0.55 34.84 4.54
CA LEU A 268 0.38 34.37 5.53
C LEU A 268 1.09 33.11 5.01
N ARG A 269 2.38 32.96 5.32
CA ARG A 269 3.18 31.84 4.82
C ARG A 269 4.05 31.23 5.92
N VAL A 270 4.16 29.91 5.86
CA VAL A 270 5.13 29.12 6.62
C VAL A 270 5.64 27.98 5.75
N VAL A 271 6.92 27.64 5.90
CA VAL A 271 7.65 26.70 5.05
C VAL A 271 8.30 25.62 5.90
N TYR A 272 8.20 24.39 5.43
CA TYR A 272 9.03 23.27 5.83
C TYR A 272 10.15 23.10 4.80
N GLU A 273 11.39 23.33 5.22
CA GLU A 273 12.60 23.10 4.43
C GLU A 273 13.28 21.79 4.86
N PHE A 274 13.90 21.10 3.90
CA PHE A 274 14.63 19.86 4.12
C PHE A 274 16.06 19.95 3.57
N ASP A 275 17.00 19.27 4.22
CA ASP A 275 18.40 19.23 3.76
C ASP A 275 18.57 18.46 2.43
N THR A 276 17.62 17.58 2.11
CA THR A 276 17.58 16.81 0.87
C THR A 276 16.14 16.73 0.38
N PRO A 277 15.89 16.61 -0.94
CA PRO A 277 14.55 16.52 -1.48
C PRO A 277 13.71 15.43 -0.81
N ARG A 278 12.40 15.65 -0.70
CA ARG A 278 11.43 14.72 -0.12
C ARG A 278 10.27 14.53 -1.09
N ALA A 279 9.71 13.33 -1.12
CA ALA A 279 8.46 13.08 -1.81
C ALA A 279 7.30 13.59 -0.94
N PHE A 280 6.37 14.33 -1.55
CA PHE A 280 5.16 14.83 -0.90
C PHE A 280 3.94 14.36 -1.69
N SER A 281 2.92 13.89 -1.00
CA SER A 281 1.67 13.37 -1.59
C SER A 281 0.42 13.89 -0.89
N ALA A 282 0.52 14.40 0.34
CA ALA A 282 -0.60 15.02 1.03
C ALA A 282 -0.18 16.06 2.07
N SER A 283 -1.12 16.90 2.47
CA SER A 283 -1.00 17.81 3.61
C SER A 283 -2.29 17.83 4.43
N GLN A 284 -2.15 17.97 5.74
CA GLN A 284 -3.27 18.02 6.68
C GLN A 284 -3.06 19.15 7.69
N ILE A 285 -4.02 20.08 7.80
CA ILE A 285 -3.93 21.22 8.72
C ILE A 285 -5.06 21.17 9.73
N TYR A 286 -4.73 21.28 11.00
CA TYR A 286 -5.71 21.47 12.07
C TYR A 286 -5.68 22.94 12.53
N TRP A 287 -6.77 23.67 12.29
CA TRP A 287 -6.84 25.09 12.65
C TRP A 287 -7.10 25.30 14.15
N PHE A 288 -6.40 26.26 14.76
CA PHE A 288 -6.83 26.84 16.03
C PHE A 288 -7.94 27.86 15.78
N VAL A 289 -9.03 27.76 16.54
CA VAL A 289 -10.20 28.65 16.42
C VAL A 289 -10.63 29.09 17.81
N ASP A 290 -10.62 30.41 18.01
CA ASP A 290 -11.22 31.05 19.16
C ASP A 290 -11.85 32.37 18.75
N VAL A 291 -13.16 32.35 18.57
CA VAL A 291 -13.94 33.51 18.12
C VAL A 291 -13.82 34.69 19.11
N ALA A 292 -13.64 34.41 20.41
CA ALA A 292 -13.52 35.46 21.43
C ALA A 292 -12.23 36.28 21.29
N THR A 293 -11.16 35.64 20.79
CA THR A 293 -9.86 36.28 20.52
C THR A 293 -9.63 36.50 19.02
N ASN A 294 -10.69 36.35 18.21
CA ASN A 294 -10.70 36.59 16.77
C ASN A 294 -9.78 35.67 15.94
N TYR A 295 -9.53 34.44 16.41
CA TYR A 295 -8.92 33.38 15.61
C TYR A 295 -10.00 32.55 14.93
N GLN A 296 -9.91 32.42 13.61
CA GLN A 296 -10.93 31.73 12.81
C GLN A 296 -10.29 30.80 11.78
N VAL A 297 -11.06 29.84 11.31
CA VAL A 297 -10.74 29.09 10.08
C VAL A 297 -10.55 30.11 8.95
N PRO A 298 -9.43 30.03 8.19
CA PRO A 298 -9.15 30.96 7.10
C PRO A 298 -10.22 30.88 6.01
N GLU A 299 -10.26 31.87 5.12
CA GLU A 299 -11.15 31.84 3.97
C GLU A 299 -10.75 30.72 2.99
N LYS A 300 -9.45 30.60 2.75
CA LYS A 300 -8.85 29.56 1.92
C LYS A 300 -7.40 29.31 2.36
N TRP A 301 -6.87 28.18 1.94
CA TRP A 301 -5.48 27.82 2.11
C TRP A 301 -5.02 27.02 0.90
N ARG A 302 -3.71 26.98 0.65
CA ARG A 302 -3.11 26.07 -0.33
C ARG A 302 -1.72 25.64 0.06
N VAL A 303 -1.27 24.54 -0.53
CA VAL A 303 0.10 24.04 -0.40
C VAL A 303 0.84 24.28 -1.69
N GLN A 304 2.09 24.71 -1.57
CA GLN A 304 3.02 24.85 -2.68
C GLN A 304 4.27 24.04 -2.41
N LEU A 305 4.86 23.46 -3.46
CA LEU A 305 6.08 22.67 -3.39
C LEU A 305 7.19 23.40 -4.17
N LEU A 306 8.39 23.43 -3.60
CA LEU A 306 9.56 24.00 -4.25
C LEU A 306 10.23 22.93 -5.11
N VAL A 307 10.05 23.01 -6.42
CA VAL A 307 10.60 22.06 -7.40
C VAL A 307 11.56 22.85 -8.29
N GLU A 308 12.81 22.40 -8.37
CA GLU A 308 13.84 23.03 -9.22
C GLU A 308 14.00 24.54 -8.97
N GLY A 309 13.79 24.99 -7.72
CA GLY A 309 13.89 26.40 -7.32
C GLY A 309 12.63 27.24 -7.57
N GLU A 310 11.55 26.65 -8.12
CA GLU A 310 10.27 27.33 -8.36
C GLU A 310 9.12 26.79 -7.50
N TRP A 311 8.22 27.68 -7.08
CA TRP A 311 7.07 27.30 -6.25
C TRP A 311 5.87 26.93 -7.13
N HIS A 312 5.46 25.66 -7.06
CA HIS A 312 4.30 25.15 -7.76
C HIS A 312 3.17 24.87 -6.78
N THR A 313 1.91 25.17 -7.13
CA THR A 313 0.77 24.76 -6.30
C THR A 313 0.60 23.26 -6.39
N ALA A 314 0.60 22.57 -5.26
CA ALA A 314 0.34 21.15 -5.20
C ALA A 314 -1.11 20.90 -5.65
N PHE A 315 -1.29 20.03 -6.65
CA PHE A 315 -2.55 19.90 -7.34
C PHE A 315 -2.89 18.45 -7.64
N ASN A 316 -4.17 18.12 -7.48
CA ASN A 316 -4.83 16.96 -8.06
C ASN A 316 -6.28 17.38 -8.35
N PRO A 317 -6.76 17.21 -9.60
CA PRO A 317 -8.07 17.72 -10.01
C PRO A 317 -9.26 17.03 -9.33
N TYR A 318 -9.04 15.87 -8.71
CA TYR A 318 -10.08 15.10 -8.01
C TYR A 318 -10.12 15.38 -6.50
N THR A 319 -9.21 16.20 -5.99
CA THR A 319 -9.10 16.46 -4.56
C THR A 319 -10.00 17.62 -4.14
N VAL A 320 -10.76 17.39 -3.06
CA VAL A 320 -11.51 18.43 -2.37
C VAL A 320 -10.63 19.06 -1.30
N TRP A 321 -10.54 20.39 -1.29
CA TRP A 321 -9.86 21.13 -0.23
C TRP A 321 -10.84 21.33 0.94
N GLU A 322 -10.63 20.60 2.01
CA GLU A 322 -11.43 20.77 3.23
C GLU A 322 -11.02 22.05 3.96
N ASN A 323 -11.98 22.72 4.61
CA ASN A 323 -11.69 23.93 5.39
C ASN A 323 -12.76 24.20 6.46
N ALA A 324 -12.70 23.46 7.57
CA ALA A 324 -13.64 23.53 8.69
C ALA A 324 -12.90 23.41 10.05
N PRO A 325 -13.52 23.86 11.15
CA PRO A 325 -12.98 23.63 12.49
C PRO A 325 -13.16 22.17 12.93
N ASP A 326 -12.51 21.80 14.02
CA ASP A 326 -12.65 20.51 14.71
C ASP A 326 -12.28 19.27 13.87
N GLN A 327 -11.44 19.46 12.85
CA GLN A 327 -10.91 18.38 12.02
C GLN A 327 -9.54 18.72 11.42
N PHE A 328 -8.84 17.69 10.96
CA PHE A 328 -7.76 17.88 9.98
C PHE A 328 -8.38 18.22 8.63
N ASN A 329 -7.90 19.29 8.03
CA ASN A 329 -8.28 19.74 6.71
C ASN A 329 -7.28 19.17 5.72
N LYS A 330 -7.71 18.17 4.96
CA LYS A 330 -6.82 17.37 4.12
C LYS A 330 -6.83 17.83 2.67
N VAL A 331 -5.66 17.77 2.05
CA VAL A 331 -5.49 17.78 0.60
C VAL A 331 -4.55 16.63 0.22
N ILE A 332 -4.94 15.86 -0.79
CA ILE A 332 -4.10 14.85 -1.46
C ILE A 332 -3.72 15.42 -2.83
N TYR A 333 -2.47 15.27 -3.24
CA TYR A 333 -1.98 15.70 -4.54
C TYR A 333 -1.13 14.61 -5.18
N GLU A 334 -0.75 14.78 -6.45
CA GLU A 334 0.20 13.87 -7.09
C GLU A 334 1.52 13.85 -6.31
N THR A 335 2.15 12.68 -6.17
CA THR A 335 3.44 12.57 -5.49
C THR A 335 4.49 13.36 -6.25
N VAL A 336 5.07 14.37 -5.60
CA VAL A 336 6.11 15.23 -6.17
C VAL A 336 7.32 15.23 -5.25
N THR A 337 8.51 15.03 -5.83
CA THR A 337 9.77 15.23 -5.09
C THR A 337 10.15 16.71 -5.12
N ALA A 338 10.31 17.32 -3.95
CA ALA A 338 10.55 18.75 -3.79
C ALA A 338 11.52 19.05 -2.64
N ASP A 339 12.12 20.24 -2.63
CA ASP A 339 13.07 20.68 -1.59
C ASP A 339 12.35 21.22 -0.33
N ALA A 340 11.14 21.75 -0.53
CA ALA A 340 10.36 22.39 0.53
C ALA A 340 8.86 22.34 0.24
N ALA A 341 8.07 22.41 1.31
CA ALA A 341 6.62 22.61 1.26
C ALA A 341 6.26 23.94 1.93
N ARG A 342 5.40 24.74 1.29
CA ARG A 342 4.91 26.02 1.80
C ARG A 342 3.40 25.97 1.96
N LEU A 343 2.95 26.28 3.17
CA LEU A 343 1.55 26.53 3.44
C LEU A 343 1.28 28.02 3.24
N GLU A 344 0.36 28.34 2.34
CA GLU A 344 -0.14 29.69 2.15
C GLU A 344 -1.58 29.79 2.65
N VAL A 345 -1.80 30.71 3.58
CA VAL A 345 -3.07 30.90 4.28
C VAL A 345 -3.63 32.27 3.97
N PHE A 346 -4.92 32.32 3.67
CA PHE A 346 -5.66 33.55 3.37
C PHE A 346 -6.71 33.76 4.46
N PRO A 347 -6.41 34.58 5.48
CA PRO A 347 -7.34 34.83 6.58
C PRO A 347 -8.61 35.52 6.09
N LYS A 348 -9.73 35.30 6.80
CA LYS A 348 -10.93 36.13 6.60
C LYS A 348 -10.61 37.58 6.94
N THR A 349 -11.25 38.53 6.25
CA THR A 349 -11.03 39.97 6.47
C THR A 349 -11.13 40.33 7.96
N GLY A 350 -10.04 40.84 8.52
CA GLY A 350 -9.96 41.27 9.91
C GLY A 350 -9.77 40.15 10.95
N ALA A 351 -9.76 38.87 10.56
CA ALA A 351 -9.53 37.73 11.44
C ALA A 351 -8.04 37.33 11.52
N ASN A 352 -7.65 36.70 12.63
CA ASN A 352 -6.36 36.06 12.77
C ASN A 352 -6.45 34.58 12.34
N ALA A 353 -5.34 34.01 11.88
CA ALA A 353 -5.21 32.58 11.58
C ALA A 353 -4.14 31.95 12.48
N ALA A 354 -4.39 30.73 12.92
CA ALA A 354 -3.48 29.96 13.77
C ALA A 354 -3.66 28.46 13.53
N ILE A 355 -2.61 27.69 13.79
CA ILE A 355 -2.51 26.27 13.48
C ILE A 355 -2.19 25.50 14.75
N LEU A 356 -2.92 24.42 14.99
CA LEU A 356 -2.64 23.46 16.06
C LEU A 356 -1.71 22.35 15.63
N GLU A 357 -1.72 21.99 14.35
CA GLU A 357 -0.84 20.98 13.76
C GLU A 357 -0.88 21.08 12.23
N TRP A 358 0.27 21.02 11.57
CA TRP A 358 0.41 20.85 10.12
C TRP A 358 1.24 19.60 9.82
N LYS A 359 0.60 18.63 9.18
CA LYS A 359 1.22 17.38 8.74
C LYS A 359 1.44 17.39 7.24
N ILE A 360 2.49 16.71 6.82
CA ILE A 360 2.85 16.44 5.44
C ILE A 360 3.21 14.96 5.31
N ASP A 361 2.73 14.34 4.23
CA ASP A 361 2.93 12.92 3.91
C ASP A 361 3.77 12.77 2.64
#